data_AF-A0A6A3KBF0-F1
#
_entry.id   AF-A0A6A3KBF0-F1
#
_cell.length_a   1.000
_cell.length_b   1.000
_cell.length_c   1.000
_cell.angle_alpha   90.00
_cell.angle_beta   90.00
_cell.angle_gamma   90.00
#
_symmetry.space_group_name_H-M   'P 1'
#
loop_
_entity.id
_entity.type
_entity.pdbx_description
1 polymer ?
#
loop_
_entity_poly.entity_id
_entity_poly.type
_entity_poly.pdbx_seq_one_letter_code
_entity_poly.pdbx_strand_id
1 'polypeptide(L)'
;MKKFTTGETTAVGNLRFGHAETTLTLMTLLGYGDRTKLLASWSDDQINSRGFRTSALSPTASNIDFRLYRGKTDQKFYVSVWIQEVEAPLPGCDGAMYCELSKVEELWSYYLNNYNFKTDCALPKRKKQQHP
;
A
#
# COMPACT_ATOMS: atom_id res chain seq x y z
N MET A 1 -2.98 -13.58 -3.26
CA MET A 1 -2.87 -13.65 -4.74
C MET A 1 -1.93 -14.76 -5.17
N LYS A 2 -0.61 -14.69 -4.93
CA LYS A 2 0.35 -15.73 -5.36
C LYS A 2 -0.04 -17.17 -4.97
N LYS A 3 -0.41 -17.40 -3.71
CA LYS A 3 -0.86 -18.74 -3.25
C LYS A 3 -2.07 -19.27 -4.01
N PHE A 4 -2.93 -18.37 -4.50
CA PHE A 4 -4.08 -18.76 -5.33
C PHE A 4 -3.62 -19.15 -6.73
N THR A 5 -2.68 -18.39 -7.32
CA THR A 5 -2.13 -18.69 -8.65
C THR A 5 -1.31 -19.98 -8.69
N THR A 6 -0.73 -20.39 -7.56
CA THR A 6 0.01 -21.67 -7.43
C THR A 6 -0.86 -22.84 -6.97
N GLY A 7 -2.14 -22.61 -6.65
CA GLY A 7 -3.06 -23.63 -6.13
C GLY A 7 -2.83 -24.02 -4.66
N GLU A 8 -1.93 -23.35 -3.95
CA GLU A 8 -1.71 -23.55 -2.51
C GLU A 8 -2.90 -23.11 -1.64
N THR A 9 -3.81 -22.29 -2.17
CA THR A 9 -5.06 -21.93 -1.50
C THR A 9 -6.23 -21.84 -2.47
N THR A 10 -7.41 -22.20 -1.98
CA THR A 10 -8.70 -22.03 -2.67
C THR A 10 -9.43 -20.76 -2.21
N ALA A 11 -8.88 -20.00 -1.26
CA ALA A 11 -9.50 -18.78 -0.76
C ALA A 11 -9.53 -17.69 -1.86
N VAL A 12 -10.73 -17.23 -2.19
CA VAL A 12 -10.98 -16.21 -3.23
C VAL A 12 -11.14 -14.79 -2.69
N GLY A 13 -11.12 -14.62 -1.36
CA GLY A 13 -11.25 -13.31 -0.71
C GLY A 13 -10.42 -13.21 0.57
N ASN A 14 -9.84 -12.04 0.82
CA ASN A 14 -9.16 -11.71 2.07
C ASN A 14 -9.57 -10.30 2.49
N LEU A 15 -10.36 -10.19 3.55
CA LEU A 15 -10.80 -8.91 4.11
C LEU A 15 -9.99 -8.60 5.36
N ARG A 16 -9.45 -7.39 5.42
CA ARG A 16 -8.68 -6.88 6.57
C ARG A 16 -9.25 -5.55 6.99
N PHE A 17 -9.44 -5.38 8.28
CA PHE A 17 -9.93 -4.15 8.88
C PHE A 17 -8.83 -3.56 9.76
N GLY A 18 -8.64 -2.26 9.65
CA GLY A 18 -7.62 -1.52 10.38
C GLY A 18 -8.06 -0.08 10.62
N HIS A 19 -7.15 0.70 11.19
CA HIS A 19 -7.38 2.12 11.42
C HIS A 19 -6.90 2.96 10.24
N ALA A 20 -7.25 4.25 10.24
CA ALA A 20 -6.85 5.20 9.21
C ALA A 20 -5.32 5.21 9.04
N GLU A 21 -4.58 5.07 10.12
CA GLU A 21 -3.12 5.01 10.14
C GLU A 21 -2.58 3.80 9.38
N THR A 22 -3.30 2.68 9.35
CA THR A 22 -2.92 1.49 8.57
C THR A 22 -3.17 1.72 7.09
N THR A 23 -4.38 2.16 6.73
CA THR A 23 -4.77 2.39 5.34
C THR A 23 -3.97 3.51 4.70
N LEU A 24 -3.78 4.63 5.40
CA LEU A 24 -2.96 5.76 4.93
C LEU A 24 -1.50 5.34 4.73
N THR A 25 -0.91 4.60 5.67
CA THR A 25 0.46 4.10 5.53
C THR A 25 0.57 3.14 4.35
N LEU A 26 -0.40 2.26 4.13
CA LEU A 26 -0.40 1.36 2.99
C LEU A 26 -0.54 2.13 1.66
N MET A 27 -1.49 3.05 1.54
CA MET A 27 -1.67 3.85 0.32
C MET A 27 -0.42 4.67 -0.01
N THR A 28 0.15 5.32 1.00
CA THR A 28 1.39 6.07 0.83
C THR A 28 2.58 5.17 0.61
N LEU A 29 2.66 3.96 1.17
CA LEU A 29 3.72 3.01 0.82
C LEU A 29 3.63 2.66 -0.67
N LEU A 30 2.42 2.39 -1.16
CA LEU A 30 2.13 1.98 -2.54
C LEU A 30 2.39 3.05 -3.61
N GLY A 31 2.65 4.29 -3.21
CA GLY A 31 2.89 5.38 -4.15
C GLY A 31 1.72 6.34 -4.34
N TYR A 32 0.60 6.14 -3.63
CA TYR A 32 -0.54 7.05 -3.71
C TYR A 32 -0.33 8.29 -2.83
N GLY A 33 -0.77 9.44 -3.36
CA GLY A 33 -0.63 10.73 -2.72
C GLY A 33 0.62 11.50 -3.15
N ASP A 34 0.50 12.82 -3.10
CA ASP A 34 1.60 13.74 -3.41
C ASP A 34 2.76 13.57 -2.41
N ARG A 35 4.00 13.64 -2.89
CA ARG A 35 5.23 13.42 -2.10
C ARG A 35 5.95 14.69 -1.68
N THR A 36 5.41 15.85 -2.02
CA THR A 36 5.96 17.13 -1.63
C THR A 36 5.98 17.21 -0.11
N LYS A 37 7.16 17.51 0.46
CA LYS A 37 7.32 17.62 1.91
C LYS A 37 6.44 18.74 2.44
N LEU A 38 5.53 18.39 3.32
CA LEU A 38 4.76 19.37 4.08
C LEU A 38 5.67 20.01 5.13
N LEU A 39 5.72 21.34 5.18
CA LEU A 39 6.52 22.07 6.16
C LEU A 39 5.61 22.82 7.13
N ALA A 40 5.99 22.84 8.41
CA ALA A 40 5.28 23.59 9.44
C ALA A 40 5.33 25.12 9.21
N SER A 41 6.24 25.60 8.35
CA SER A 41 6.44 27.00 8.02
C SER A 41 5.68 27.47 6.79
N TRP A 42 4.78 26.65 6.23
CA TRP A 42 4.02 27.01 5.04
C TRP A 42 3.02 28.13 5.31
N SER A 43 2.85 29.02 4.33
CA SER A 43 1.77 30.01 4.32
C SER A 43 0.42 29.35 4.08
N ASP A 44 -0.67 30.08 4.35
CA ASP A 44 -2.03 29.61 4.10
C ASP A 44 -2.22 29.21 2.63
N ASP A 45 -1.66 29.96 1.67
CA ASP A 45 -1.74 29.62 0.25
C ASP A 45 -1.01 28.30 -0.08
N GLN A 46 0.14 28.05 0.54
CA GLN A 46 0.89 26.80 0.38
C GLN A 46 0.13 25.62 1.01
N ILE A 47 -0.46 25.82 2.19
CA ILE A 47 -1.31 24.82 2.85
C ILE A 47 -2.54 24.52 1.99
N ASN A 48 -3.17 25.55 1.41
CA ASN A 48 -4.39 25.43 0.60
C ASN A 48 -4.13 24.82 -0.77
N SER A 49 -2.94 24.96 -1.33
CA SER A 49 -2.55 24.36 -2.61
C SER A 49 -1.88 22.99 -2.49
N ARG A 50 -1.69 22.46 -1.28
CA ARG A 50 -1.04 21.16 -1.07
C ARG A 50 -1.75 20.02 -1.80
N GLY A 51 -0.95 19.14 -2.40
CA GLY A 51 -1.44 17.89 -3.02
C GLY A 51 -1.75 16.81 -2.00
N PHE A 52 -0.93 16.67 -0.94
CA PHE A 52 -1.14 15.63 0.07
C PHE A 52 -2.30 16.00 1.00
N ARG A 53 -3.37 15.20 0.95
CA ARG A 53 -4.56 15.36 1.79
C ARG A 53 -4.98 14.02 2.36
N THR A 54 -4.93 13.91 3.69
CA THR A 54 -5.41 12.72 4.41
C THR A 54 -6.88 12.45 4.15
N SER A 55 -7.70 13.50 3.99
CA SER A 55 -9.12 13.38 3.64
C SER A 55 -9.38 12.79 2.25
N ALA A 56 -8.42 12.86 1.33
CA ALA A 56 -8.54 12.27 0.01
C ALA A 56 -8.05 10.81 0.00
N LEU A 57 -7.01 10.49 0.77
CA LEU A 57 -6.43 9.15 0.84
C LEU A 57 -7.19 8.25 1.80
N SER A 58 -7.44 8.71 3.03
CA SER A 58 -8.05 7.90 4.09
C SER A 58 -9.24 8.63 4.73
N PRO A 59 -10.32 8.91 3.97
CA PRO A 59 -11.58 9.37 4.57
C PRO A 59 -12.18 8.30 5.50
N THR A 60 -13.23 8.67 6.24
CA THR A 60 -13.99 7.70 7.05
C THR A 60 -14.45 6.52 6.21
N ALA A 61 -14.29 5.30 6.74
CA ALA A 61 -14.56 4.06 6.02
C ALA A 61 -13.76 3.89 4.71
N SER A 62 -12.54 4.42 4.67
CA SER A 62 -11.64 4.21 3.55
C SER A 62 -11.35 2.72 3.29
N ASN A 63 -11.30 2.36 2.01
CA ASN A 63 -10.99 1.03 1.52
C ASN A 63 -9.99 1.08 0.36
N ILE A 64 -9.16 0.05 0.31
CA ILE A 64 -8.31 -0.28 -0.83
C ILE A 64 -8.52 -1.76 -1.14
N ASP A 65 -8.85 -2.05 -2.39
CA ASP A 65 -9.13 -3.41 -2.88
C ASP A 65 -8.11 -3.76 -3.98
N PHE A 66 -7.59 -4.98 -3.90
CA PHE A 66 -6.71 -5.55 -4.91
C PHE A 66 -7.42 -6.74 -5.53
N ARG A 67 -7.66 -6.68 -6.82
CA ARG A 67 -8.38 -7.71 -7.56
C ARG A 67 -7.43 -8.47 -8.46
N LEU A 68 -7.52 -9.79 -8.42
CA LEU A 68 -6.73 -10.68 -9.26
C LEU A 68 -7.58 -11.17 -10.44
N TYR A 69 -7.10 -10.93 -11.65
CA TYR A 69 -7.72 -11.35 -12.90
C TYR A 69 -6.82 -12.34 -13.63
N ARG A 70 -7.43 -13.17 -14.48
CA ARG A 70 -6.73 -14.02 -15.43
C ARG A 70 -7.03 -13.55 -16.85
N GLY A 71 -5.99 -13.24 -17.61
CA GLY A 71 -6.12 -12.81 -19.00
C GLY A 71 -6.74 -13.92 -19.86
N LYS A 72 -7.69 -13.55 -20.72
CA LYS A 72 -8.37 -14.53 -21.59
C LYS A 72 -7.43 -15.09 -22.66
N THR A 73 -6.54 -14.26 -23.20
CA THR A 73 -5.68 -14.59 -24.34
C THR A 73 -4.35 -15.20 -23.94
N ASP A 74 -3.66 -14.58 -22.98
CA ASP A 74 -2.31 -14.97 -22.55
C ASP A 74 -2.29 -15.87 -21.31
N GLN A 75 -3.44 -16.06 -20.68
CA GLN A 75 -3.62 -16.82 -19.43
C GLN A 75 -2.78 -16.30 -18.25
N LYS A 76 -2.20 -15.09 -18.37
CA LYS A 76 -1.41 -14.44 -17.33
C LYS A 76 -2.30 -13.86 -16.23
N PHE A 77 -1.70 -13.61 -15.08
CA PHE A 77 -2.41 -12.98 -13.96
C PHE A 77 -2.15 -11.49 -13.91
N TYR A 78 -3.22 -10.73 -13.69
CA TYR A 78 -3.19 -9.27 -13.63
C TYR A 78 -3.83 -8.79 -12.32
N VAL A 79 -3.31 -7.70 -11.78
CA VAL A 79 -3.81 -7.03 -10.58
C VAL A 79 -4.37 -5.67 -10.98
N SER A 80 -5.60 -5.37 -10.56
CA SER A 80 -6.10 -3.99 -10.52
C SER A 80 -6.30 -3.54 -9.08
N VAL A 81 -6.18 -2.23 -8.86
CA VAL A 81 -6.31 -1.59 -7.54
C VAL A 81 -7.50 -0.64 -7.58
N TRP A 82 -8.32 -0.73 -6.54
CA TRP A 82 -9.50 0.10 -6.38
C TRP A 82 -9.36 0.87 -5.07
N ILE A 83 -9.36 2.19 -5.14
CA ILE A 83 -9.29 3.07 -3.98
C ILE A 83 -10.63 3.75 -3.85
N GLN A 84 -11.26 3.63 -2.68
CA GLN A 84 -12.60 4.18 -2.46
C GLN A 84 -13.59 3.75 -3.54
N GLU A 85 -13.54 2.47 -3.93
CA GLU A 85 -14.40 1.90 -4.98
C GLU A 85 -14.21 2.50 -6.39
N VAL A 86 -13.15 3.28 -6.60
CA VAL A 86 -12.75 3.81 -7.91
C VAL A 86 -11.48 3.11 -8.37
N GLU A 87 -11.51 2.57 -9.60
CA GLU A 87 -10.34 1.95 -10.21
C GLU A 87 -9.21 2.99 -10.35
N ALA A 88 -8.02 2.62 -9.87
CA ALA A 88 -6.85 3.49 -9.85
C ALA A 88 -5.66 2.78 -10.49
N PRO A 89 -4.81 3.52 -11.24
CA PRO A 89 -3.58 2.95 -11.78
C PRO A 89 -2.68 2.54 -10.61
N LEU A 90 -1.99 1.41 -10.75
CA LEU A 90 -1.01 0.98 -9.75
C LEU A 90 0.30 1.75 -9.99
N PRO A 91 0.79 2.55 -9.01
CA PRO A 91 2.04 3.27 -9.17
C PRO A 91 3.20 2.32 -9.47
N GLY A 92 4.01 2.67 -10.47
CA GLY A 92 5.09 1.82 -10.98
C GLY A 92 4.70 0.88 -12.13
N CYS A 93 3.44 0.87 -12.56
CA CYS A 93 2.96 0.09 -13.71
C CYS A 93 2.59 0.97 -14.93
N ASP A 94 3.37 2.02 -15.20
CA ASP A 94 3.22 2.89 -16.39
C ASP A 94 1.81 3.47 -16.61
N GLY A 95 1.07 3.70 -15.53
CA GLY A 95 -0.31 4.21 -15.57
C GLY A 95 -1.36 3.17 -15.99
N ALA A 96 -0.99 1.89 -16.13
CA ALA A 96 -1.93 0.82 -16.44
C ALA A 96 -2.89 0.54 -15.25
N MET A 97 -4.16 0.34 -15.56
CA MET A 97 -5.18 -0.09 -14.59
C MET A 97 -5.03 -1.58 -14.21
N TYR A 98 -4.47 -2.38 -15.11
CA TYR A 98 -4.22 -3.80 -14.93
C TYR A 98 -2.72 -4.06 -15.06
N CYS A 99 -2.05 -4.42 -13.97
CA CYS A 99 -0.62 -4.69 -13.95
C CYS A 99 -0.36 -6.19 -13.85
N GLU A 100 0.55 -6.74 -14.66
CA GLU A 100 0.90 -8.16 -14.58
C GLU A 100 1.40 -8.49 -13.16
N LEU A 101 0.91 -9.56 -12.54
CA LEU A 101 1.23 -9.92 -11.15
C LEU A 101 2.75 -10.05 -10.93
N SER A 102 3.48 -10.58 -11.91
CA SER A 102 4.94 -10.68 -11.88
C SER A 102 5.62 -9.32 -11.74
N LYS A 103 5.11 -8.29 -12.45
CA LYS A 103 5.60 -6.92 -12.35
C LYS A 103 5.28 -6.31 -10.99
N VAL A 104 4.09 -6.59 -10.44
CA VAL A 104 3.73 -6.16 -9.08
C VAL A 104 4.70 -6.77 -8.04
N GLU A 105 5.00 -8.05 -8.16
CA GLU A 105 5.97 -8.71 -7.26
C GLU A 105 7.38 -8.12 -7.40
N GLU A 106 7.79 -7.75 -8.62
CA GLU A 106 9.07 -7.08 -8.87
C GLU A 106 9.12 -5.70 -8.18
N LEU A 107 8.09 -4.87 -8.38
CA LEU A 107 8.00 -3.51 -7.81
C LEU A 107 8.13 -3.51 -6.28
N TRP A 108 7.52 -4.49 -5.62
CA TRP A 108 7.52 -4.61 -4.16
C TRP A 108 8.52 -5.64 -3.64
N SER A 109 9.41 -6.15 -4.49
CA SER A 109 10.33 -7.26 -4.19
C SER A 109 11.18 -7.01 -2.95
N TYR A 110 11.64 -5.77 -2.74
CA TYR A 110 12.38 -5.39 -1.53
C TYR A 110 11.58 -5.67 -0.26
N TYR A 111 10.32 -5.24 -0.20
CA TYR A 111 9.47 -5.45 0.97
C TYR A 111 8.99 -6.90 1.12
N LEU A 112 8.86 -7.62 0.00
CA LEU A 112 8.43 -9.01 0.00
C LEU A 112 9.53 -9.97 0.43
N ASN A 113 10.78 -9.70 0.04
CA ASN A 113 11.88 -10.67 0.15
C ASN A 113 13.02 -10.22 1.06
N ASN A 114 13.25 -8.91 1.22
CA ASN A 114 14.48 -8.40 1.83
C ASN A 114 14.22 -7.64 3.15
N TYR A 115 13.12 -6.89 3.24
CA TYR A 115 12.85 -6.03 4.37
C TYR A 115 12.51 -6.82 5.65
N ASN A 116 13.22 -6.54 6.75
CA ASN A 116 13.03 -7.22 8.01
C ASN A 116 12.38 -6.32 9.07
N PHE A 117 11.06 -6.34 9.12
CA PHE A 117 10.26 -5.62 10.12
C PHE A 117 10.66 -5.94 11.56
N LYS A 118 11.11 -7.17 11.86
CA LYS A 118 11.48 -7.53 13.24
C LYS A 118 12.72 -6.79 13.71
N THR A 119 13.68 -6.59 12.81
CA THR A 119 14.91 -5.88 13.12
C THR A 119 14.66 -4.38 13.16
N ASP A 120 14.00 -3.82 12.15
CA ASP A 120 13.81 -2.37 12.04
C ASP A 120 12.83 -1.82 13.09
N CYS A 121 11.84 -2.60 13.50
CA CYS A 121 10.89 -2.22 14.54
C CYS A 121 11.27 -2.73 15.93
N ALA A 122 12.50 -3.26 16.11
CA ALA A 122 12.95 -3.74 17.41
C ALA A 122 13.02 -2.59 18.41
N LEU A 123 12.17 -2.64 19.44
CA LEU A 123 12.25 -1.70 20.54
C LEU A 123 13.47 -2.02 21.41
N PRO A 124 14.24 -1.00 21.84
CA PRO A 124 15.36 -1.22 22.76
C PRO A 124 14.83 -1.83 24.06
N LYS A 125 15.48 -2.91 24.52
CA LYS A 125 15.14 -3.52 25.80
C LYS A 125 15.39 -2.48 26.92
N ARG A 126 14.34 -2.15 27.68
CA ARG A 126 14.48 -1.31 28.88
C ARG A 126 15.56 -1.91 29.78
N LYS A 127 16.64 -1.17 30.04
CA LYS A 127 17.54 -1.49 31.15
C LYS A 127 16.72 -1.34 32.43
N LYS A 128 16.61 -2.39 33.24
CA LYS A 128 16.09 -2.27 34.60
C LYS A 128 16.98 -1.24 35.31
N GLN A 129 16.43 -0.10 35.69
CA GLN A 129 17.10 0.81 36.59
C GLN A 129 17.35 0.03 37.89
N GLN A 130 18.61 -0.31 38.16
CA GLN A 130 19.03 -0.67 39.50
C GLN A 130 19.01 0.65 40.27
N HIS A 131 17.93 0.88 41.01
CA HIS A 131 17.96 1.89 42.06
C HIS A 131 18.89 1.39 43.18
N PRO A 132 19.80 2.23 43.67
CA PRO A 132 20.60 1.93 44.86
C PRO A 132 19.72 1.77 46.11
#